data_AF-A0A2A2HW16-F1
#
_entry.id   AF-A0A2A2HW16-F1
#
_cell.length_a   1.000
_cell.length_b   1.000
_cell.length_c   1.000
_cell.angle_alpha   90.00
_cell.angle_beta   90.00
_cell.angle_gamma   90.00
#
_symmetry.space_group_name_H-M   'P 1'
#
loop_
_entity.id
_entity.type
_entity.pdbx_description
1 polymer ?
#
loop_
_entity_poly.entity_id
_entity_poly.type
_entity_poly.pdbx_seq_one_letter_code
_entity_poly.pdbx_strand_id
1 'polypeptide(L)'
;MTEALYFLDCYLKEFEATVEKVTDNRFIVLDRTAFYPESGGQLSDTGKLVRESDGAEFNVLYVSKSNGDISHEIDSENVCNGLKTGDKVKGFIDWDRRYRHMRMHTATHIIANVIEKEAGAQITGNQLGLDQSRVDFSLEVFDRDKFAEYEKIANDLIARESPVNLYLVSRKEAEERLSRLTTLAKGFSNEINEVRIVEIEGVTIEACGGTHVKNTEEIKGIKIIKLQNKGKSNRRMYFTLLD
;
A
#
# COMPACT_ATOMS: atom_id res chain seq x y z
N MET A 1 -16.80 9.96 -8.16
CA MET A 1 -15.38 9.74 -7.86
C MET A 1 -15.22 9.91 -6.37
N THR A 2 -14.87 8.83 -5.69
CA THR A 2 -14.74 8.81 -4.23
C THR A 2 -13.49 9.57 -3.80
N GLU A 3 -13.62 10.47 -2.82
CA GLU A 3 -12.47 11.12 -2.17
C GLU A 3 -11.71 10.08 -1.32
N ALA A 4 -10.44 9.85 -1.66
CA ALA A 4 -9.57 8.87 -0.99
C ALA A 4 -8.84 9.50 0.20
N LEU A 5 -9.44 9.45 1.39
CA LEU A 5 -8.90 10.08 2.61
C LEU A 5 -7.55 9.48 3.03
N TYR A 6 -7.35 8.18 2.79
CA TYR A 6 -6.11 7.47 3.10
C TYR A 6 -4.90 7.96 2.28
N PHE A 7 -5.15 8.72 1.21
CA PHE A 7 -4.12 9.11 0.25
C PHE A 7 -3.10 10.06 0.88
N LEU A 8 -3.52 11.01 1.71
CA LEU A 8 -2.60 11.90 2.44
C LEU A 8 -2.54 11.64 3.94
N ASP A 9 -3.51 10.94 4.52
CA ASP A 9 -3.46 10.51 5.92
C ASP A 9 -3.71 9.00 6.05
N CYS A 10 -2.62 8.23 6.08
CA CYS A 10 -2.67 6.78 6.25
C CYS A 10 -3.10 6.34 7.66
N TYR A 11 -3.15 7.26 8.64
CA TYR A 11 -3.45 6.98 10.05
C TYR A 11 -4.91 7.28 10.42
N LEU A 12 -5.73 7.74 9.47
CA LEU A 12 -7.18 7.79 9.66
C LEU A 12 -7.71 6.38 9.87
N LYS A 13 -8.19 6.10 11.08
CA LYS A 13 -8.79 4.81 11.49
C LYS A 13 -10.31 4.84 11.36
N GLU A 14 -10.88 6.02 11.49
CA GLU A 14 -12.32 6.26 11.49
C GLU A 14 -12.62 7.47 10.60
N PHE A 15 -13.77 7.45 9.93
CA PHE A 15 -14.24 8.55 9.09
C PHE A 15 -15.76 8.54 8.97
N GLU A 16 -16.34 9.67 8.60
CA GLU A 16 -17.76 9.79 8.26
C GLU A 16 -17.93 9.92 6.76
N ALA A 17 -18.96 9.31 6.19
CA ALA A 17 -19.24 9.33 4.75
C ALA A 17 -20.73 9.20 4.46
N THR A 18 -21.10 9.53 3.22
CA THR A 18 -22.45 9.32 2.67
C THR A 18 -22.40 8.21 1.64
N VAL A 19 -23.39 7.30 1.68
CA VAL A 19 -23.55 6.27 0.66
C VAL A 19 -24.02 6.92 -0.65
N GLU A 20 -23.22 6.82 -1.70
CA GLU A 20 -23.58 7.29 -3.04
C GLU A 20 -24.32 6.22 -3.84
N LYS A 21 -23.89 4.96 -3.73
CA LYS A 21 -24.44 3.87 -4.52
C LYS A 21 -24.43 2.55 -3.77
N VAL A 22 -25.49 1.78 -3.97
CA VAL A 22 -25.63 0.39 -3.52
C VAL A 22 -25.91 -0.47 -4.75
N THR A 23 -25.12 -1.52 -4.97
CA THR A 23 -25.29 -2.45 -6.08
C THR A 23 -25.35 -3.88 -5.56
N ASP A 24 -26.31 -4.67 -6.07
CA ASP A 24 -26.55 -6.07 -5.70
C ASP A 24 -26.69 -6.33 -4.19
N ASN A 25 -27.11 -5.31 -3.43
CA ASN A 25 -27.16 -5.32 -1.95
C ASN A 25 -25.85 -5.77 -1.27
N ARG A 26 -24.71 -5.61 -1.95
CA ARG A 26 -23.41 -6.10 -1.51
C ARG A 26 -22.29 -5.08 -1.69
N PHE A 27 -22.35 -4.27 -2.75
CA PHE A 27 -21.28 -3.34 -3.10
C PHE A 27 -21.70 -1.90 -2.83
N ILE A 28 -20.92 -1.22 -2.01
CA ILE A 28 -21.18 0.14 -1.53
C ILE A 28 -20.13 1.11 -2.06
N VAL A 29 -20.58 2.18 -2.71
CA VAL A 29 -19.73 3.33 -3.05
C VAL A 29 -20.09 4.47 -2.12
N LEU A 30 -19.07 5.09 -1.55
CA LEU A 30 -19.17 6.25 -0.66
C LEU A 30 -18.65 7.50 -1.38
N ASP A 31 -19.08 8.67 -0.91
CA ASP A 31 -18.56 9.98 -1.35
C ASP A 31 -17.07 10.14 -1.01
N ARG A 32 -16.66 9.62 0.16
CA ARG A 32 -15.28 9.58 0.62
C ARG A 32 -15.01 8.33 1.46
N THR A 33 -13.76 7.89 1.49
CA THR A 33 -13.38 6.71 2.27
C THR A 33 -11.93 6.73 2.74
N ALA A 34 -11.71 6.25 3.96
CA ALA A 34 -10.36 5.94 4.43
C ALA A 34 -9.95 4.49 4.16
N PHE A 35 -10.84 3.60 3.67
CA PHE A 35 -10.44 2.24 3.29
C PHE A 35 -9.55 2.25 2.04
N TYR A 36 -8.42 1.54 2.11
CA TYR A 36 -7.51 1.35 1.00
C TYR A 36 -8.06 0.24 0.07
N PRO A 37 -8.28 0.52 -1.23
CA PRO A 37 -8.60 -0.50 -2.21
C PRO A 37 -7.35 -1.31 -2.58
N GLU A 38 -7.51 -2.60 -2.84
CA GLU A 38 -6.40 -3.45 -3.28
C GLU A 38 -5.70 -2.87 -4.51
N SER A 39 -4.41 -2.57 -4.40
CA SER A 39 -3.62 -1.96 -5.47
C SER A 39 -2.13 -2.03 -5.15
N GLY A 40 -1.27 -1.89 -6.17
CA GLY A 40 0.19 -1.79 -5.98
C GLY A 40 0.82 -2.98 -5.22
N GLY A 41 0.16 -4.14 -5.22
CA GLY A 41 0.55 -5.33 -4.46
C GLY A 41 0.10 -5.35 -3.00
N GLN A 42 -0.43 -4.24 -2.46
CA GLN A 42 -1.04 -4.18 -1.13
C GLN A 42 -2.49 -4.67 -1.17
N LEU A 43 -2.83 -5.62 -0.29
CA LEU A 43 -4.21 -6.08 -0.13
C LEU A 43 -5.12 -4.96 0.39
N SER A 44 -6.41 -5.06 0.06
CA SER A 44 -7.41 -4.12 0.57
C SER A 44 -7.53 -4.18 2.09
N ASP A 45 -7.99 -3.07 2.66
CA ASP A 45 -8.42 -3.05 4.05
C ASP A 45 -9.76 -3.76 4.25
N THR A 46 -9.95 -4.17 5.48
CA THR A 46 -11.20 -4.68 6.04
C THR A 46 -11.64 -3.77 7.18
N GLY A 47 -12.86 -3.97 7.66
CA GLY A 47 -13.39 -3.22 8.79
C GLY A 47 -14.90 -3.21 8.78
N LYS A 48 -15.52 -2.10 9.16
CA LYS A 48 -16.98 -1.97 9.15
C LYS A 48 -17.47 -0.56 8.84
N LEU A 49 -18.68 -0.49 8.33
CA LEU A 49 -19.48 0.73 8.26
C LEU A 49 -20.59 0.63 9.29
N VAL A 50 -20.86 1.72 10.01
CA VAL A 50 -21.95 1.81 11.00
C VAL A 50 -22.89 2.92 10.56
N ARG A 51 -24.16 2.58 10.28
CA ARG A 51 -25.16 3.56 9.86
C ARG A 51 -25.58 4.44 11.03
N GLU A 52 -25.60 5.76 10.83
CA GLU A 52 -25.86 6.72 11.90
C GLU A 52 -27.30 6.68 12.43
N SER A 53 -28.29 6.35 11.60
CA SER A 53 -29.70 6.45 11.98
C SER A 53 -30.15 5.42 13.01
N ASP A 54 -29.54 4.23 13.02
CA ASP A 54 -29.93 3.10 13.86
C ASP A 54 -28.77 2.26 14.41
N GLY A 55 -27.53 2.61 14.08
CA GLY A 55 -26.34 1.90 14.53
C GLY A 55 -26.13 0.54 13.85
N ALA A 56 -26.84 0.24 12.75
CA ALA A 56 -26.65 -1.01 12.02
C ALA A 56 -25.20 -1.12 11.50
N GLU A 57 -24.55 -2.27 11.72
CA GLU A 57 -23.18 -2.53 11.31
C GLU A 57 -23.11 -3.36 10.02
N PHE A 58 -22.16 -3.03 9.16
CA PHE A 58 -21.92 -3.69 7.88
C PHE A 58 -20.43 -3.99 7.75
N ASN A 59 -20.06 -5.28 7.84
CA ASN A 59 -18.66 -5.69 7.73
C ASN A 59 -18.15 -5.52 6.29
N VAL A 60 -17.06 -4.79 6.12
CA VAL A 60 -16.35 -4.61 4.84
C VAL A 60 -15.31 -5.73 4.71
N LEU A 61 -15.51 -6.61 3.73
CA LEU A 61 -14.64 -7.76 3.47
C LEU A 61 -13.55 -7.49 2.44
N TYR A 62 -13.82 -6.60 1.48
CA TYR A 62 -12.92 -6.30 0.39
C TYR A 62 -13.20 -4.91 -0.17
N VAL A 63 -12.16 -4.22 -0.61
CA VAL A 63 -12.27 -2.90 -1.22
C VAL A 63 -11.52 -2.87 -2.54
N SER A 64 -12.16 -2.36 -3.58
CA SER A 64 -11.60 -2.28 -4.93
C SER A 64 -11.82 -0.90 -5.54
N LYS A 65 -10.99 -0.57 -6.53
CA LYS A 65 -11.11 0.69 -7.27
C LYS A 65 -11.34 0.40 -8.75
N SER A 66 -12.37 1.02 -9.33
CA SER A 66 -12.65 0.94 -10.76
C SER A 66 -13.22 2.27 -11.25
N ASN A 67 -12.67 2.81 -12.36
CA ASN A 67 -13.12 4.07 -12.97
C ASN A 67 -13.22 5.27 -12.00
N GLY A 68 -12.36 5.31 -10.97
CA GLY A 68 -12.35 6.38 -9.97
C GLY A 68 -13.29 6.19 -8.79
N ASP A 69 -14.18 5.19 -8.83
CA ASP A 69 -15.03 4.83 -7.69
C ASP A 69 -14.32 3.77 -6.84
N ILE A 70 -14.48 3.90 -5.51
CA ILE A 70 -13.99 2.92 -4.54
C ILE A 70 -15.19 2.13 -4.02
N SER A 71 -15.23 0.85 -4.35
CA SER A 71 -16.32 -0.07 -4.02
C SER A 71 -15.94 -0.93 -2.82
N HIS A 72 -16.83 -0.97 -1.83
CA HIS A 72 -16.70 -1.73 -0.59
C HIS A 72 -17.66 -2.92 -0.66
N GLU A 73 -17.10 -4.13 -0.60
CA GLU A 73 -17.87 -5.36 -0.56
C GLU A 73 -18.25 -5.68 0.88
N ILE A 74 -19.54 -5.80 1.14
CA ILE A 74 -20.10 -6.12 2.45
C ILE A 74 -20.36 -7.62 2.57
N ASP A 75 -20.17 -8.16 3.76
CA ASP A 75 -20.45 -9.56 4.09
C ASP A 75 -21.89 -9.95 3.75
N SER A 76 -22.05 -11.14 3.17
CA SER A 76 -23.34 -11.74 2.84
C SER A 76 -24.22 -12.03 4.05
N GLU A 77 -23.69 -12.20 5.25
CA GLU A 77 -24.53 -12.28 6.46
C GLU A 77 -25.15 -10.92 6.80
N ASN A 78 -24.46 -9.84 6.41
CA ASN A 78 -24.91 -8.45 6.47
C ASN A 78 -25.33 -7.95 5.09
N VAL A 79 -26.00 -8.79 4.25
CA VAL A 79 -26.66 -8.30 3.01
C VAL A 79 -27.25 -6.95 3.36
N CYS A 80 -26.93 -5.91 2.58
CA CYS A 80 -27.16 -4.49 2.89
C CYS A 80 -28.66 -4.14 3.03
N ASN A 81 -29.37 -4.87 3.88
CA ASN A 81 -30.82 -4.99 4.03
C ASN A 81 -31.28 -3.74 4.76
N GLY A 82 -31.22 -2.64 4.03
CA GLY A 82 -31.56 -1.33 4.52
C GLY A 82 -30.57 -0.25 4.13
N LEU A 83 -29.30 -0.55 3.84
CA LEU A 83 -28.35 0.51 3.45
C LEU A 83 -28.75 1.03 2.06
N LYS A 84 -28.93 2.35 1.95
CA LYS A 84 -29.41 3.00 0.73
C LYS A 84 -28.55 4.21 0.40
N THR A 85 -28.59 4.63 -0.86
CA THR A 85 -28.05 5.93 -1.26
C THR A 85 -28.63 7.04 -0.38
N GLY A 86 -27.77 7.91 0.13
CA GLY A 86 -28.09 8.98 1.05
C GLY A 86 -27.95 8.63 2.53
N ASP A 87 -27.77 7.36 2.90
CA ASP A 87 -27.48 6.98 4.28
C ASP A 87 -26.12 7.53 4.70
N LYS A 88 -26.07 8.06 5.93
CA LYS A 88 -24.81 8.46 6.58
C LYS A 88 -24.23 7.29 7.35
N VAL A 89 -22.93 7.09 7.19
CA VAL A 89 -22.19 6.01 7.83
C VAL A 89 -20.91 6.52 8.47
N LYS A 90 -20.52 5.90 9.57
CA LYS A 90 -19.19 5.99 10.13
C LYS A 90 -18.40 4.73 9.79
N GLY A 91 -17.28 4.89 9.08
CA GLY A 91 -16.37 3.81 8.74
C GLY A 91 -15.30 3.62 9.80
N PHE A 92 -14.96 2.35 10.06
CA PHE A 92 -13.92 1.92 10.98
C PHE A 92 -13.02 0.91 10.27
N ILE A 93 -11.74 1.20 10.15
CA ILE A 93 -10.75 0.33 9.54
C ILE A 93 -10.27 -0.69 10.58
N ASP A 94 -10.07 -1.94 10.17
CA ASP A 94 -9.28 -2.91 10.92
C ASP A 94 -7.83 -2.40 11.02
N TRP A 95 -7.54 -1.74 12.13
CA TRP A 95 -6.29 -1.02 12.31
C TRP A 95 -5.08 -1.93 12.37
N ASP A 96 -5.20 -3.12 12.97
CA ASP A 96 -4.08 -4.04 13.10
C ASP A 96 -3.67 -4.57 11.72
N ARG A 97 -4.67 -4.90 10.88
CA ARG A 97 -4.45 -5.24 9.47
C ARG A 97 -3.79 -4.09 8.71
N ARG A 98 -4.38 -2.89 8.78
CA ARG A 98 -3.88 -1.69 8.09
C ARG A 98 -2.44 -1.38 8.48
N TYR A 99 -2.16 -1.34 9.78
CA TYR A 99 -0.85 -0.98 10.30
C TYR A 99 0.20 -2.00 9.91
N ARG A 100 -0.14 -3.29 9.90
CA ARG A 100 0.75 -4.35 9.42
C ARG A 100 1.07 -4.19 7.92
N HIS A 101 0.08 -3.83 7.10
CA HIS A 101 0.32 -3.50 5.69
C HIS A 101 1.21 -2.26 5.52
N MET A 102 0.99 -1.19 6.29
CA MET A 102 1.83 0.02 6.24
C MET A 102 3.31 -0.29 6.53
N ARG A 103 3.57 -1.11 7.57
CA ARG A 103 4.92 -1.57 7.92
C ARG A 103 5.53 -2.40 6.79
N MET A 104 4.79 -3.39 6.27
CA MET A 104 5.24 -4.25 5.15
C MET A 104 5.52 -3.45 3.87
N HIS A 105 4.69 -2.45 3.56
CA HIS A 105 4.84 -1.64 2.36
C HIS A 105 6.08 -0.76 2.46
N THR A 106 6.26 -0.09 3.58
CA THR A 106 7.43 0.78 3.80
C THR A 106 8.72 -0.04 3.82
N ALA A 107 8.70 -1.22 4.45
CA ALA A 107 9.81 -2.19 4.39
C ALA A 107 10.13 -2.63 2.95
N THR A 108 9.12 -2.81 2.10
CA THR A 108 9.30 -3.18 0.70
C THR A 108 10.08 -2.12 -0.08
N HIS A 109 9.84 -0.83 0.15
CA HIS A 109 10.61 0.26 -0.46
C HIS A 109 12.08 0.26 -0.02
N ILE A 110 12.35 0.04 1.27
CA ILE A 110 13.72 -0.05 1.78
C ILE A 110 14.45 -1.23 1.13
N ILE A 111 13.82 -2.40 1.10
CA ILE A 111 14.35 -3.61 0.46
C ILE A 111 14.60 -3.39 -1.03
N ALA A 112 13.64 -2.80 -1.74
CA ALA A 112 13.77 -2.49 -3.16
C ALA A 112 14.99 -1.61 -3.43
N ASN A 113 15.13 -0.51 -2.68
CA ASN A 113 16.28 0.39 -2.77
C ASN A 113 17.61 -0.32 -2.48
N VAL A 114 17.67 -1.23 -1.50
CA VAL A 114 18.88 -2.01 -1.21
C VAL A 114 19.23 -2.94 -2.37
N ILE A 115 18.24 -3.68 -2.90
CA ILE A 115 18.45 -4.60 -4.03
C ILE A 115 18.92 -3.82 -5.27
N GLU A 116 18.32 -2.67 -5.56
CA GLU A 116 18.70 -1.84 -6.70
C GLU A 116 20.12 -1.28 -6.55
N LYS A 117 20.49 -0.77 -5.37
CA LYS A 117 21.82 -0.18 -5.13
C LYS A 117 22.94 -1.21 -5.01
N GLU A 118 22.72 -2.28 -4.28
CA GLU A 118 23.77 -3.25 -3.95
C GLU A 118 23.91 -4.35 -5.00
N ALA A 119 22.82 -4.74 -5.66
CA ALA A 119 22.83 -5.79 -6.67
C ALA A 119 22.72 -5.25 -8.11
N GLY A 120 22.42 -3.96 -8.30
CA GLY A 120 22.14 -3.39 -9.62
C GLY A 120 20.92 -4.02 -10.29
N ALA A 121 20.01 -4.61 -9.50
CA ALA A 121 18.90 -5.41 -9.98
C ALA A 121 17.62 -4.57 -10.05
N GLN A 122 16.93 -4.61 -11.19
CA GLN A 122 15.67 -3.91 -11.37
C GLN A 122 14.52 -4.66 -10.67
N ILE A 123 13.69 -3.96 -9.90
CA ILE A 123 12.46 -4.53 -9.35
C ILE A 123 11.45 -4.80 -10.47
N THR A 124 10.90 -6.01 -10.49
CA THR A 124 9.97 -6.49 -11.53
C THR A 124 8.58 -6.79 -10.99
N GLY A 125 8.39 -6.79 -9.68
CA GLY A 125 7.09 -6.98 -9.04
C GLY A 125 7.18 -7.06 -7.52
N ASN A 126 6.03 -6.99 -6.87
CA ASN A 126 5.92 -7.20 -5.44
C ASN A 126 4.54 -7.80 -5.11
N GLN A 127 4.38 -8.29 -3.89
CA GLN A 127 3.07 -8.59 -3.30
C GLN A 127 3.22 -8.49 -1.78
N LEU A 128 2.34 -7.73 -1.15
CA LEU A 128 2.32 -7.53 0.29
C LEU A 128 1.29 -8.44 0.93
N GLY A 129 1.68 -9.11 2.00
CA GLY A 129 0.80 -9.96 2.79
C GLY A 129 0.95 -9.66 4.28
N LEU A 130 0.03 -10.21 5.08
CA LEU A 130 0.08 -10.05 6.53
C LEU A 130 1.25 -10.84 7.13
N ASP A 131 1.42 -12.11 6.77
CA ASP A 131 2.46 -12.94 7.38
C ASP A 131 3.83 -12.73 6.73
N GLN A 132 3.83 -12.60 5.41
CA GLN A 132 5.02 -12.41 4.59
C GLN A 132 4.70 -11.59 3.36
N SER A 133 5.69 -10.85 2.89
CA SER A 133 5.65 -10.11 1.64
C SER A 133 6.74 -10.61 0.71
N ARG A 134 6.65 -10.28 -0.59
CA ARG A 134 7.66 -10.64 -1.58
C ARG A 134 8.05 -9.48 -2.46
N VAL A 135 9.30 -9.53 -2.91
CA VAL A 135 9.87 -8.66 -3.95
C VAL A 135 10.43 -9.55 -5.06
N ASP A 136 10.07 -9.22 -6.29
CA ASP A 136 10.57 -9.83 -7.52
C ASP A 136 11.55 -8.88 -8.20
N PHE A 137 12.68 -9.38 -8.68
CA PHE A 137 13.71 -8.57 -9.30
C PHE A 137 14.50 -9.35 -10.36
N SER A 138 15.06 -8.62 -11.33
CA SER A 138 15.89 -9.19 -12.38
C SER A 138 17.36 -9.18 -11.99
N LEU A 139 17.92 -10.36 -11.73
CA LEU A 139 19.31 -10.55 -11.34
C LEU A 139 19.88 -11.83 -11.97
N GLU A 140 20.83 -11.69 -12.89
CA GLU A 140 21.43 -12.82 -13.59
C GLU A 140 22.26 -13.70 -12.65
N VAL A 141 23.23 -13.10 -11.97
CA VAL A 141 24.10 -13.79 -11.00
C VAL A 141 23.42 -13.81 -9.62
N PHE A 142 22.87 -14.97 -9.25
CA PHE A 142 22.13 -15.13 -8.01
C PHE A 142 22.99 -15.67 -6.87
N ASP A 143 23.93 -14.84 -6.42
CA ASP A 143 24.72 -15.11 -5.23
C ASP A 143 23.84 -14.95 -3.98
N ARG A 144 23.47 -16.09 -3.37
CA ARG A 144 22.58 -16.10 -2.20
C ARG A 144 23.30 -15.65 -0.93
N ASP A 145 24.62 -15.75 -0.88
CA ASP A 145 25.39 -15.46 0.32
C ASP A 145 25.38 -13.94 0.62
N LYS A 146 25.18 -13.11 -0.40
CA LYS A 146 25.01 -11.65 -0.27
C LYS A 146 23.69 -11.22 0.37
N PHE A 147 22.66 -12.05 0.38
CA PHE A 147 21.35 -11.62 0.88
C PHE A 147 21.33 -11.42 2.40
N ALA A 148 22.24 -12.07 3.14
CA ALA A 148 22.44 -11.76 4.55
C ALA A 148 23.00 -10.33 4.75
N GLU A 149 23.86 -9.88 3.86
CA GLU A 149 24.36 -8.50 3.85
C GLU A 149 23.24 -7.51 3.48
N TYR A 150 22.42 -7.83 2.48
CA TYR A 150 21.27 -6.99 2.09
C TYR A 150 20.23 -6.86 3.20
N GLU A 151 19.94 -7.96 3.91
CA GLU A 151 19.08 -7.92 5.11
C GLU A 151 19.67 -7.01 6.19
N LYS A 152 20.99 -7.11 6.43
CA LYS A 152 21.67 -6.26 7.40
C LYS A 152 21.56 -4.79 7.01
N ILE A 153 21.86 -4.44 5.76
CA ILE A 153 21.78 -3.05 5.26
C ILE A 153 20.35 -2.52 5.39
N ALA A 154 19.34 -3.32 5.03
CA ALA A 154 17.93 -2.92 5.17
C ALA A 154 17.56 -2.65 6.63
N ASN A 155 17.99 -3.50 7.57
CA ASN A 155 17.77 -3.26 9.00
C ASN A 155 18.56 -2.06 9.54
N ASP A 156 19.79 -1.83 9.06
CA ASP A 156 20.57 -0.65 9.40
C ASP A 156 19.88 0.64 8.90
N LEU A 157 19.20 0.61 7.74
CA LEU A 157 18.39 1.73 7.24
C LEU A 157 17.13 1.95 8.08
N ILE A 158 16.46 0.86 8.48
CA ILE A 158 15.27 0.92 9.36
C ILE A 158 15.62 1.58 10.70
N ALA A 159 16.76 1.18 11.29
CA ALA A 159 17.25 1.68 12.57
C ALA A 159 17.72 3.14 12.57
N ARG A 160 17.68 3.83 11.41
CA ARG A 160 17.93 5.28 11.33
C ARG A 160 16.75 6.12 11.79
N GLU A 161 15.57 5.51 11.95
CA GLU A 161 14.35 6.20 12.37
C GLU A 161 14.03 7.37 11.42
N SER A 162 14.16 7.12 10.11
CA SER A 162 13.95 8.14 9.07
C SER A 162 12.48 8.51 8.95
N PRO A 163 12.14 9.81 8.86
CA PRO A 163 10.80 10.26 8.48
C PRO A 163 10.36 9.71 7.13
N VAL A 164 9.07 9.41 7.02
CA VAL A 164 8.40 9.00 5.78
C VAL A 164 7.38 10.07 5.41
N ASN A 165 7.68 10.79 4.33
CA ASN A 165 6.90 11.94 3.88
C ASN A 165 6.00 11.55 2.70
N LEU A 166 4.76 12.02 2.75
CA LEU A 166 3.73 11.80 1.72
C LEU A 166 3.31 13.16 1.17
N TYR A 167 3.46 13.37 -0.13
CA TYR A 167 3.09 14.65 -0.74
C TYR A 167 2.75 14.48 -2.22
N LEU A 168 2.02 15.46 -2.76
CA LEU A 168 1.69 15.54 -4.18
C LEU A 168 2.66 16.49 -4.87
N VAL A 169 3.10 16.09 -6.05
CA VAL A 169 3.84 16.96 -6.97
C VAL A 169 3.17 16.95 -8.33
N SER A 170 3.42 17.99 -9.12
CA SER A 170 3.00 17.97 -10.53
C SER A 170 3.66 16.81 -11.27
N ARG A 171 3.01 16.28 -12.31
CA ARG A 171 3.60 15.24 -13.16
C ARG A 171 4.99 15.62 -13.68
N LYS A 172 5.17 16.86 -14.12
CA LYS A 172 6.46 17.37 -14.62
C LYS A 172 7.54 17.28 -13.54
N GLU A 173 7.22 17.70 -12.33
CA GLU A 173 8.13 17.62 -11.19
C GLU A 173 8.43 16.17 -10.80
N ALA A 174 7.44 15.28 -10.86
CA ALA A 174 7.66 13.85 -10.65
C ALA A 174 8.62 13.28 -11.71
N GLU A 175 8.43 13.60 -12.99
CA GLU A 175 9.33 13.18 -14.06
C GLU A 175 10.75 13.70 -13.84
N GLU A 176 10.94 14.95 -13.40
CA GLU A 176 12.26 15.52 -13.10
C GLU A 176 12.94 14.88 -11.88
N ARG A 177 12.18 14.65 -10.79
CA ARG A 177 12.69 14.05 -9.54
C ARG A 177 12.94 12.55 -9.68
N LEU A 178 12.03 11.82 -10.33
CA LEU A 178 12.05 10.35 -10.42
C LEU A 178 12.86 9.83 -11.62
N SER A 179 13.00 10.57 -12.73
CA SER A 179 13.84 10.13 -13.86
C SER A 179 15.31 9.96 -13.48
N ARG A 180 15.74 10.51 -12.35
CA ARG A 180 17.05 10.29 -11.74
C ARG A 180 17.14 9.04 -10.87
N LEU A 181 16.02 8.43 -10.49
CA LEU A 181 15.94 7.43 -9.40
C LEU A 181 15.23 6.12 -9.79
N THR A 182 14.18 6.13 -10.62
CA THR A 182 13.44 4.89 -10.99
C THR A 182 12.88 4.93 -12.43
N THR A 183 12.76 3.77 -13.07
CA THR A 183 12.20 3.62 -14.43
C THR A 183 10.68 3.83 -14.50
N LEU A 184 10.00 3.94 -13.34
CA LEU A 184 8.55 4.10 -13.21
C LEU A 184 8.03 5.44 -13.74
N ALA A 185 8.88 6.46 -13.85
CA ALA A 185 8.50 7.79 -14.35
C ALA A 185 7.92 7.76 -15.79
N LYS A 186 8.24 6.74 -16.60
CA LYS A 186 7.79 6.61 -17.99
C LYS A 186 6.39 6.01 -18.15
N GLY A 187 5.69 5.69 -17.04
CA GLY A 187 4.43 4.94 -17.06
C GLY A 187 3.17 5.73 -16.69
N PHE A 188 3.24 7.01 -16.35
CA PHE A 188 2.05 7.78 -16.01
C PHE A 188 1.21 8.08 -17.25
N SER A 189 -0.10 7.80 -17.18
CA SER A 189 -1.03 8.17 -18.26
C SER A 189 -1.11 9.69 -18.39
N ASN A 190 -1.51 10.17 -19.57
CA ASN A 190 -1.71 11.60 -19.83
C ASN A 190 -2.82 12.24 -19.00
N GLU A 191 -3.60 11.44 -18.28
CA GLU A 191 -4.71 11.87 -17.45
C GLU A 191 -4.28 12.16 -15.99
N ILE A 192 -3.05 11.80 -15.61
CA ILE A 192 -2.50 12.05 -14.27
C ILE A 192 -1.80 13.41 -14.24
N ASN A 193 -2.41 14.39 -13.58
CA ASN A 193 -1.85 15.74 -13.42
C ASN A 193 -0.95 15.86 -12.17
N GLU A 194 -1.26 15.12 -11.12
CA GLU A 194 -0.51 15.08 -9.86
C GLU A 194 -0.09 13.66 -9.53
N VAL A 195 1.14 13.51 -9.05
CA VAL A 195 1.72 12.23 -8.65
C VAL A 195 1.97 12.26 -7.16
N ARG A 196 1.50 11.23 -6.46
CA ARG A 196 1.83 11.04 -5.05
C ARG A 196 3.21 10.45 -4.89
N ILE A 197 4.04 11.15 -4.13
CA ILE A 197 5.39 10.76 -3.79
C ILE A 197 5.41 10.25 -2.36
N VAL A 198 6.13 9.15 -2.18
CA VAL A 198 6.55 8.63 -0.89
C VAL A 198 8.06 8.80 -0.81
N GLU A 199 8.51 9.57 0.15
CA GLU A 199 9.92 9.80 0.43
C GLU A 199 10.26 9.20 1.79
N ILE A 200 11.19 8.26 1.81
CA ILE A 200 11.84 7.82 3.04
C ILE A 200 13.15 8.59 3.12
N GLU A 201 13.22 9.54 4.06
CA GLU A 201 14.29 10.54 4.10
C GLU A 201 15.68 9.89 4.15
N GLY A 202 16.53 10.28 3.20
CA GLY A 202 17.89 9.75 3.07
C GLY A 202 17.97 8.31 2.52
N VAL A 203 16.85 7.71 2.11
CA VAL A 203 16.78 6.33 1.61
C VAL A 203 16.31 6.26 0.16
N THR A 204 15.05 6.60 -0.10
CA THR A 204 14.42 6.46 -1.42
C THR A 204 13.28 7.47 -1.62
N ILE A 205 12.99 7.80 -2.88
CA ILE A 205 11.87 8.65 -3.31
C ILE A 205 11.17 7.93 -4.46
N GLU A 206 9.90 7.59 -4.27
CA GLU A 206 9.15 6.77 -5.22
C GLU A 206 7.73 7.30 -5.42
N ALA A 207 7.19 7.08 -6.61
CA ALA A 207 5.76 7.28 -6.84
C ALA A 207 4.99 6.06 -6.33
N CYS A 208 4.20 6.25 -5.28
CA CYS A 208 3.44 5.17 -4.68
C CYS A 208 2.08 5.67 -4.16
N GLY A 209 1.03 4.91 -4.44
CA GLY A 209 -0.33 5.17 -3.98
C GLY A 209 -0.73 4.41 -2.71
N GLY A 210 0.18 3.60 -2.14
CA GLY A 210 -0.07 2.74 -0.99
C GLY A 210 -0.08 3.45 0.36
N THR A 211 -0.36 2.71 1.43
CA THR A 211 -0.31 3.26 2.79
C THR A 211 1.05 3.01 3.43
N HIS A 212 1.59 4.02 4.13
CA HIS A 212 2.93 3.97 4.72
C HIS A 212 2.91 4.39 6.19
N VAL A 213 3.88 3.89 6.94
CA VAL A 213 4.17 4.39 8.30
C VAL A 213 4.75 5.79 8.23
N LYS A 214 4.77 6.54 9.34
CA LYS A 214 5.34 7.91 9.41
C LYS A 214 6.83 7.89 9.65
N ASN A 215 7.37 6.81 10.21
CA ASN A 215 8.79 6.67 10.50
C ASN A 215 9.25 5.23 10.30
N THR A 216 10.48 5.02 9.84
CA THR A 216 11.02 3.67 9.65
C THR A 216 11.15 2.88 10.95
N GLU A 217 11.25 3.54 12.11
CA GLU A 217 11.26 2.89 13.44
C GLU A 217 10.05 1.97 13.64
N GLU A 218 8.90 2.34 13.07
CA GLU A 218 7.65 1.59 13.17
C GLU A 218 7.74 0.22 12.47
N ILE A 219 8.66 0.05 11.53
CA ILE A 219 8.93 -1.25 10.88
C ILE A 219 9.55 -2.22 11.88
N LYS A 220 10.31 -1.73 12.88
CA LYS A 220 11.13 -2.48 13.86
C LYS A 220 12.29 -3.26 13.25
N GLY A 221 12.03 -4.01 12.18
CA GLY A 221 13.04 -4.77 11.45
C GLY A 221 12.41 -5.74 10.46
N ILE A 222 13.24 -6.34 9.62
CA ILE A 222 12.84 -7.33 8.63
C ILE A 222 13.72 -8.57 8.70
N LYS A 223 13.16 -9.69 8.23
CA LYS A 223 13.88 -10.95 8.06
C LYS A 223 13.54 -11.58 6.72
N ILE A 224 14.55 -11.93 5.94
CA ILE A 224 14.43 -12.73 4.74
C ILE A 224 14.12 -14.16 5.15
N ILE A 225 13.02 -14.70 4.62
CA ILE A 225 12.55 -16.05 4.94
C ILE A 225 12.79 -17.02 3.80
N LYS A 226 12.87 -16.55 2.55
CA LYS A 226 13.03 -17.42 1.39
C LYS A 226 13.57 -16.70 0.17
N LEU A 227 14.45 -17.37 -0.55
CA LEU A 227 14.96 -16.97 -1.86
C LEU A 227 14.55 -18.01 -2.91
N GLN A 228 14.02 -17.55 -4.05
CA GLN A 228 13.61 -18.41 -5.15
C GLN A 228 14.17 -17.92 -6.49
N ASN A 229 14.63 -18.86 -7.30
CA ASN A 229 14.91 -18.62 -8.72
C ASN A 229 13.62 -18.89 -9.51
N LYS A 230 13.15 -17.90 -10.27
CA LYS A 230 11.90 -17.92 -11.04
C LYS A 230 12.11 -17.90 -12.57
N GLY A 231 13.34 -18.11 -13.04
CA GLY A 231 13.67 -18.14 -14.47
C GLY A 231 15.12 -17.77 -14.75
N LYS A 232 15.45 -17.43 -16.00
CA LYS A 232 16.84 -17.09 -16.37
C LYS A 232 17.39 -15.92 -15.52
N SER A 233 16.66 -14.81 -15.46
CA SER A 233 17.03 -13.62 -14.69
C SER A 233 16.08 -13.31 -13.51
N ASN A 234 14.85 -13.84 -13.50
CA ASN A 234 13.88 -13.46 -12.46
C ASN A 234 14.18 -14.15 -11.12
N ARG A 235 14.25 -13.37 -10.05
CA ARG A 235 14.44 -13.81 -8.66
C ARG A 235 13.30 -13.31 -7.81
N ARG A 236 13.03 -14.04 -6.74
CA ARG A 236 12.02 -13.69 -5.76
C ARG A 236 12.57 -13.85 -4.36
N MET A 237 12.40 -12.82 -3.56
CA MET A 237 12.70 -12.83 -2.14
C MET A 237 11.40 -12.69 -1.38
N TYR A 238 11.22 -13.53 -0.36
CA TYR A 238 10.18 -13.36 0.64
C TYR A 238 10.82 -12.86 1.93
N PHE A 239 10.12 -11.96 2.62
CA PHE A 239 10.53 -11.45 3.91
C PHE A 239 9.32 -11.28 4.83
N THR A 240 9.58 -11.16 6.12
CA THR A 240 8.59 -10.78 7.13
C THR A 240 9.14 -9.67 8.02
N LEU A 241 8.29 -9.12 8.87
CA LEU A 241 8.66 -8.13 9.90
C LEU A 241 9.17 -8.85 11.15
N LEU A 242 10.06 -8.17 11.87
CA LEU A 242 10.37 -8.49 13.26
C LEU A 242 9.34 -7.76 14.14
N ASP A 243 8.77 -8.45 15.12
CA ASP A 243 7.75 -7.90 16.04
C ASP A 243 8.33 -7.63 17.42
#